data_AF-A0A7C5LAE4-F1
#
_entry.id   AF-A0A7C5LAE4-F1
#
_cell.length_a   1.000
_cell.length_b   1.000
_cell.length_c   1.000
_cell.angle_alpha   90.00
_cell.angle_beta   90.00
_cell.angle_gamma   90.00
#
_symmetry.space_group_name_H-M   'P 1'
#
loop_
_entity.id
_entity.type
_entity.pdbx_description
1 polymer ?
#
loop_
_entity_poly.entity_id
_entity_poly.type
_entity_poly.pdbx_seq_one_letter_code
_entity_poly.pdbx_strand_id
1 'polypeptide(L)'
;MPRGSGSSPSSIPPSGIEMIAVLGSVNMDLVLEAERIPRPGETVAAGDAFNGALAWALRERPLAEAIRYAVAAGSIATTRKGASPSLPSLAELLAVIGKGR
;
A
#
# COMPACT_ATOMS: atom_id res chain seq x y z
N MET A 1 36.33 23.71 22.09
CA MET A 1 36.03 22.73 21.03
C MET A 1 34.95 23.29 20.12
N PRO A 2 35.18 23.53 18.82
CA PRO A 2 34.15 24.00 17.90
C PRO A 2 33.34 22.80 17.39
N ARG A 3 32.01 22.92 17.38
CA ARG A 3 31.09 21.92 16.82
C ARG A 3 31.17 21.98 15.30
N GLY A 4 31.34 20.81 14.67
CA GLY A 4 31.37 20.68 13.21
C GLY A 4 30.07 21.18 12.59
N SER A 5 30.21 22.03 11.58
CA SER A 5 29.14 22.42 10.67
C SER A 5 28.70 21.19 9.88
N GLY A 6 27.61 20.55 10.29
CA GLY A 6 26.95 19.53 9.49
C GLY A 6 26.41 20.18 8.22
N SER A 7 26.99 19.83 7.08
CA SER A 7 26.43 20.14 5.77
C SER A 7 25.04 19.50 5.65
N SER A 8 24.02 20.30 5.40
CA SER A 8 22.68 19.81 5.04
C SER A 8 22.77 18.81 3.89
N PRO A 9 22.06 17.67 3.95
CA PRO A 9 22.06 16.72 2.84
C PRO A 9 21.56 17.41 1.56
N SER A 10 22.27 17.20 0.45
CA SER A 10 21.87 17.63 -0.89
C SER A 10 20.43 17.17 -1.16
N SER A 11 19.55 18.13 -1.43
CA SER A 11 18.14 17.88 -1.82
C SER A 11 18.01 17.24 -3.20
N ILE A 12 19.12 17.12 -3.93
CA ILE A 12 19.15 16.56 -5.28
C ILE A 12 19.48 15.06 -5.16
N PRO A 13 18.58 14.17 -5.57
CA PRO A 13 18.83 12.73 -5.61
C PRO A 13 19.94 12.39 -6.63
N PRO A 14 20.66 11.29 -6.43
CA PRO A 14 21.53 10.71 -7.45
C PRO A 14 20.78 10.47 -8.77
N SER A 15 21.42 10.78 -9.89
CA SER A 15 20.88 10.50 -11.23
C SER A 15 20.59 9.01 -11.40
N GLY A 16 19.37 8.66 -11.82
CA GLY A 16 18.91 7.28 -12.02
C GLY A 16 17.98 6.76 -10.92
N ILE A 17 17.72 7.54 -9.86
CA ILE A 17 16.68 7.25 -8.88
C ILE A 17 15.41 7.99 -9.29
N GLU A 18 14.33 7.24 -9.48
CA GLU A 18 13.01 7.81 -9.72
C GLU A 18 12.54 8.52 -8.43
N MET A 19 12.30 9.83 -8.52
CA MET A 19 11.91 10.62 -7.37
C MET A 19 10.42 10.52 -7.11
N ILE A 20 10.08 10.05 -5.91
CA ILE A 20 8.72 10.15 -5.37
C ILE A 20 8.69 11.37 -4.43
N ALA A 21 8.13 12.48 -4.90
CA ALA A 21 7.86 13.65 -4.06
C ALA A 21 6.56 13.44 -3.26
N VAL A 22 6.63 13.57 -1.94
CA VAL A 22 5.45 13.50 -1.05
C VAL A 22 5.04 14.93 -0.67
N LEU A 23 3.94 15.43 -1.25
CA LEU A 23 3.42 16.79 -1.03
C LEU A 23 2.72 16.98 0.33
N GLY A 24 2.49 15.89 1.06
CA GLY A 24 1.73 15.85 2.30
C GLY A 24 0.91 14.58 2.38
N SER A 25 0.03 14.48 3.37
CA SER A 25 -0.98 13.42 3.44
C SER A 25 -2.35 13.98 3.07
N VAL A 26 -3.12 13.17 2.34
CA VAL A 26 -4.56 13.38 2.16
C VAL A 26 -5.25 12.20 2.81
N ASN A 27 -6.12 12.47 3.77
CA ASN A 27 -7.04 11.45 4.29
C ASN A 27 -8.31 11.48 3.45
N MET A 28 -8.79 10.30 3.08
CA MET A 28 -10.07 10.13 2.41
C MET A 28 -10.84 9.05 3.16
N ASP A 29 -11.98 9.42 3.73
CA ASP A 29 -12.91 8.47 4.33
C ASP A 29 -13.96 8.09 3.28
N LEU A 30 -14.16 6.79 3.10
CA LEU A 30 -15.21 6.24 2.26
C LEU A 30 -16.26 5.58 3.15
N VAL A 31 -17.52 5.98 3.00
CA VAL A 31 -18.65 5.30 3.66
C VAL A 31 -19.28 4.36 2.65
N LEU A 32 -19.31 3.07 3.00
CA LEU A 32 -19.86 2.00 2.18
C LEU A 32 -20.70 1.07 3.07
N GLU A 33 -21.74 0.49 2.48
CA GLU A 33 -22.50 -0.59 3.12
C GLU A 33 -21.72 -1.90 2.98
N ALA A 34 -21.48 -2.56 4.12
CA ALA A 34 -20.87 -3.88 4.17
C ALA A 34 -21.93 -4.91 4.62
N GLU A 35 -21.78 -6.16 4.17
CA GLU A 35 -22.66 -7.26 4.56
C GLU A 35 -22.73 -7.46 6.08
N ARG A 36 -21.64 -7.15 6.78
CA ARG A 36 -21.53 -7.21 8.24
C ARG A 36 -20.45 -6.28 8.77
N ILE A 37 -20.52 -6.01 10.07
CA ILE A 37 -19.44 -5.35 10.80
C ILE A 37 -18.21 -6.28 10.90
N PRO A 38 -16.98 -5.76 10.74
CA PRO A 38 -15.75 -6.52 10.99
C PRO A 38 -15.65 -7.02 12.43
N ARG A 39 -15.12 -8.23 12.62
CA ARG A 39 -14.84 -8.80 13.94
C ARG A 39 -13.51 -8.26 14.48
N PRO A 40 -13.27 -8.31 15.80
CA PRO A 40 -11.98 -7.93 16.36
C PRO A 40 -10.81 -8.67 15.71
N GLY A 41 -9.85 -7.90 15.20
CA GLY A 41 -8.66 -8.41 14.52
C GLY A 41 -8.82 -8.64 13.00
N GLU A 42 -10.03 -8.51 12.46
CA GLU A 42 -10.25 -8.26 11.03
C GLU A 42 -9.96 -6.77 10.78
N THR A 43 -9.27 -6.41 9.69
CA THR A 43 -8.64 -5.10 9.35
C THR A 43 -7.16 -4.92 9.73
N VAL A 44 -6.60 -5.81 10.55
CA VAL A 44 -5.17 -5.75 10.89
C VAL A 44 -4.33 -6.07 9.65
N ALA A 45 -3.26 -5.30 9.43
CA ALA A 45 -2.34 -5.39 8.29
C ALA A 45 -2.94 -5.08 6.90
N ALA A 46 -4.15 -4.51 6.81
CA ALA A 46 -4.71 -4.08 5.53
C ALA A 46 -3.84 -3.04 4.81
N GLY A 47 -3.24 -2.11 5.57
CA GLY A 47 -2.27 -1.14 5.06
C GLY A 47 -0.97 -1.77 4.58
N ASP A 48 -0.48 -2.81 5.27
CA ASP A 48 0.73 -3.54 4.87
C ASP A 48 0.49 -4.33 3.58
N ALA A 49 -0.68 -4.99 3.46
CA ALA A 49 -1.10 -5.67 2.24
C ALA A 49 -1.21 -4.70 1.06
N PHE A 50 -1.81 -3.51 1.29
CA PHE A 50 -1.91 -2.45 0.30
C PHE A 50 -0.51 -1.99 -0.16
N ASN A 51 0.36 -1.62 0.77
CA ASN A 51 1.69 -1.10 0.47
C ASN A 51 2.56 -2.15 -0.24
N GLY A 52 2.51 -3.40 0.21
CA GLY A 52 3.26 -4.51 -0.41
C GLY A 52 2.81 -4.77 -1.85
N ALA A 53 1.50 -4.83 -2.08
CA ALA A 53 0.96 -5.04 -3.43
C ALA A 53 1.18 -3.82 -4.34
N LEU A 54 1.10 -2.59 -3.81
CA LEU A 54 1.40 -1.37 -4.55
C LEU A 54 2.86 -1.36 -5.01
N ALA A 55 3.80 -1.57 -4.08
CA ALA A 55 5.23 -1.61 -4.38
C ALA A 55 5.58 -2.71 -5.40
N TRP A 56 4.95 -3.89 -5.27
CA TRP A 56 5.12 -4.97 -6.24
C TRP A 56 4.61 -4.58 -7.64
N ALA A 57 3.39 -4.03 -7.73
CA ALA A 57 2.78 -3.71 -9.02
C ALA A 57 3.47 -2.53 -9.73
N LEU A 58 3.95 -1.53 -8.98
CA LEU A 58 4.65 -0.36 -9.53
C LEU A 58 5.96 -0.71 -10.27
N ARG A 59 6.52 -1.91 -10.06
CA ARG A 59 7.72 -2.37 -10.78
C ARG A 59 7.53 -2.44 -12.28
N GLU A 60 6.30 -2.73 -12.73
CA GLU A 60 5.99 -3.02 -14.14
C GLU A 60 4.69 -2.37 -14.62
N ARG A 61 3.98 -1.63 -13.75
CA ARG A 61 2.67 -1.03 -14.07
C ARG A 61 2.60 0.44 -13.69
N PRO A 62 1.89 1.27 -14.46
CA PRO A 62 1.59 2.64 -14.07
C PRO A 62 0.80 2.69 -12.75
N LEU A 63 0.95 3.79 -12.00
CA LEU A 63 0.27 3.99 -10.70
C LEU A 63 -1.24 3.74 -10.76
N ALA A 64 -1.90 4.23 -11.81
CA ALA A 64 -3.34 4.07 -12.01
C ALA A 64 -3.78 2.60 -12.09
N GLU A 65 -2.90 1.71 -12.55
CA GLU A 65 -3.17 0.28 -12.58
C GLU A 65 -2.70 -0.42 -11.31
N ALA A 66 -1.53 -0.04 -10.78
CA ALA A 66 -0.96 -0.58 -9.55
C ALA A 66 -1.89 -0.38 -8.34
N ILE A 67 -2.62 0.74 -8.28
CA ILE A 67 -3.58 1.02 -7.20
C ILE A 67 -4.69 -0.05 -7.11
N ARG A 68 -5.07 -0.67 -8.25
CA ARG A 68 -6.11 -1.71 -8.27
C ARG A 68 -5.65 -2.96 -7.51
N TYR A 69 -4.38 -3.34 -7.68
CA TYR A 69 -3.75 -4.43 -6.92
C TYR A 69 -3.64 -4.11 -5.44
N ALA A 70 -3.25 -2.88 -5.10
CA ALA A 70 -3.13 -2.41 -3.73
C ALA A 70 -4.48 -2.48 -2.99
N VAL A 71 -5.54 -1.93 -3.60
CA VAL A 71 -6.90 -1.93 -3.04
C VAL A 71 -7.42 -3.36 -2.91
N ALA A 72 -7.22 -4.23 -3.90
CA ALA A 72 -7.65 -5.62 -3.84
C ALA A 72 -6.93 -6.38 -2.71
N ALA A 73 -5.62 -6.19 -2.53
CA ALA A 73 -4.85 -6.82 -1.46
C ALA A 73 -5.32 -6.38 -0.06
N GLY A 74 -5.51 -5.06 0.13
CA GLY A 74 -6.06 -4.51 1.37
C GLY A 74 -7.47 -5.05 1.65
N SER A 75 -8.32 -5.13 0.63
CA SER A 75 -9.70 -5.65 0.76
C SER A 75 -9.73 -7.13 1.15
N ILE A 76 -8.80 -7.96 0.66
CA ILE A 76 -8.73 -9.36 1.09
C ILE A 76 -8.28 -9.43 2.56
N ALA A 77 -7.27 -8.66 2.95
CA ALA A 77 -6.75 -8.66 4.31
C ALA A 77 -7.78 -8.21 5.36
N THR A 78 -8.67 -7.27 5.04
CA THR A 78 -9.74 -6.82 5.96
C THR A 78 -10.80 -7.88 6.24
N THR A 79 -10.86 -8.95 5.46
CA THR A 79 -11.84 -10.06 5.64
C THR A 79 -11.30 -11.22 6.47
N ARG A 80 -10.05 -11.15 6.92
CA ARG A 80 -9.35 -12.23 7.63
C ARG A 80 -8.84 -11.73 8.98
N LYS A 81 -8.76 -12.63 9.95
CA LYS A 81 -8.24 -12.30 11.28
C LYS A 81 -6.71 -12.33 11.30
N GLY A 82 -6.11 -11.31 11.92
CA GLY A 82 -4.68 -11.27 12.22
C GLY A 82 -3.88 -10.36 11.28
N ALA A 83 -2.58 -10.20 11.58
CA ALA A 83 -1.65 -9.40 10.78
C ALA A 83 -1.08 -10.22 9.61
N SER A 84 0.13 -10.80 9.74
CA SER A 84 0.72 -11.63 8.68
C SER A 84 -0.18 -12.75 8.16
N PRO A 85 -0.99 -13.45 8.99
CA PRO A 85 -1.91 -14.48 8.50
C PRO A 85 -3.05 -13.96 7.62
N SER A 86 -3.37 -12.66 7.65
CA SER A 86 -4.42 -12.07 6.80
C SER A 86 -3.91 -11.70 5.41
N LEU A 87 -2.59 -11.65 5.20
CA LEU A 87 -2.00 -11.26 3.93
C LEU A 87 -2.38 -12.24 2.81
N PRO A 88 -2.84 -11.75 1.65
CA PRO A 88 -3.16 -12.60 0.52
C PRO A 88 -1.88 -13.14 -0.14
N SER A 89 -1.98 -14.36 -0.66
CA SER A 89 -1.02 -14.85 -1.66
C SER A 89 -1.23 -14.14 -3.00
N LEU A 90 -0.20 -14.17 -3.86
CA LEU A 90 -0.31 -13.62 -5.21
C LEU A 90 -1.42 -14.30 -6.02
N ALA A 91 -1.59 -15.62 -5.88
CA ALA A 91 -2.63 -16.37 -6.57
C ALA A 91 -4.04 -15.88 -6.21
N GLU A 92 -4.29 -15.63 -4.92
CA GLU A 92 -5.58 -15.09 -4.46
C GLU A 92 -5.82 -13.67 -4.97
N LEU A 93 -4.78 -12.83 -4.94
CA LEU A 93 -4.87 -11.46 -5.45
C LEU A 93 -5.22 -11.43 -6.94
N LEU A 94 -4.55 -12.24 -7.75
CA LEU A 94 -4.80 -12.34 -9.18
C LEU A 94 -6.20 -12.90 -9.48
N ALA A 95 -6.70 -13.83 -8.66
CA ALA A 95 -8.06 -14.36 -8.80
C ALA A 95 -9.14 -13.30 -8.58
N VAL A 96 -8.90 -12.32 -7.69
CA VAL A 96 -9.83 -11.19 -7.47
C VAL A 96 -9.76 -10.19 -8.62
N ILE A 97 -8.55 -9.81 -9.04
CA ILE A 97 -8.36 -8.87 -10.17
C ILE A 97 -8.95 -9.43 -11.48
N GLY A 98 -8.77 -10.73 -11.73
CA GLY A 98 -9.28 -11.41 -12.92
C GLY A 98 -10.81 -11.61 -12.95
N LYS A 99 -11.51 -11.39 -11.83
CA LYS A 99 -12.97 -11.47 -11.75
C LYS A 99 -13.69 -10.16 -12.13
N GLY A 100 -12.97 -9.08 -12.41
CA GLY A 100 -13.55 -7.82 -12.87
C GLY A 100 -14.00 -7.91 -14.34
N ARG A 101 -15.21 -8.39 -14.59
CA ARG A 101 -15.99 -8.17 -15.81
C ARG A 101 -17.18 -7.28 -15.49
#